data_AF-A0A444LGZ2-F1
#
_entry.id   AF-A0A444LGZ2-F1
#
_cell.length_a   1.000
_cell.length_b   1.000
_cell.length_c   1.000
_cell.angle_alpha   90.00
_cell.angle_beta   90.00
_cell.angle_gamma   90.00
#
_symmetry.space_group_name_H-M   'P 1'
#
loop_
_entity.id
_entity.type
_entity.pdbx_description
1 polymer ?
#
loop_
_entity_poly.entity_id
_entity_poly.type
_entity_poly.pdbx_seq_one_letter_code
_entity_poly.pdbx_strand_id
1 'polypeptide(L)' 'MEPARSIIDRLGGPNKVAEIAGVHRTRVSNWARNKESGGTGGVIPFKHVPALLAAAKGIGIDLSADDFLPRRETAA' A
#
# COMPACT_ATOMS: atom_id res chain seq x y z
N MET A 1 -5.63 2.57 8.13
CA MET A 1 -6.75 2.57 7.17
C MET A 1 -6.45 1.58 6.07
N GLU A 2 -7.49 0.89 5.64
CA GLU A 2 -7.46 -0.04 4.51
C GLU A 2 -7.60 0.74 3.20
N PRO A 3 -7.10 0.21 2.06
CA PRO A 3 -6.36 -1.05 1.87
C PRO A 3 -4.84 -0.99 2.16
N ALA A 4 -4.24 0.19 2.33
CA ALA A 4 -2.79 0.34 2.43
C ALA A 4 -2.16 -0.51 3.54
N ARG A 5 -2.80 -0.58 4.72
CA ARG A 5 -2.23 -1.32 5.86
C ARG A 5 -2.14 -2.83 5.56
N SER A 6 -3.20 -3.45 5.05
CA SER A 6 -3.19 -4.87 4.67
C SER A 6 -2.15 -5.18 3.58
N ILE A 7 -2.02 -4.33 2.56
CA ILE A 7 -1.00 -4.52 1.52
C ILE A 7 0.41 -4.44 2.12
N ILE A 8 0.65 -3.45 2.98
CA ILE A 8 1.95 -3.27 3.63
C ILE A 8 2.30 -4.48 4.48
N ASP A 9 1.35 -5.02 5.23
CA ASP A 9 1.54 -6.19 6.07
C ASP A 9 1.85 -7.44 5.23
N ARG A 10 1.05 -7.69 4.17
CA ARG A 10 1.26 -8.79 3.22
C ARG A 10 2.65 -8.74 2.60
N LEU A 11 3.11 -7.56 2.18
CA LEU A 11 4.43 -7.38 1.56
C LEU A 11 5.63 -7.55 2.53
N GLY A 12 5.38 -7.84 3.81
CA GLY A 12 6.43 -8.04 4.82
C GLY A 12 6.75 -6.77 5.62
N GLY A 13 5.80 -5.84 5.70
CA GLY A 13 5.84 -4.67 6.56
C GLY A 13 6.35 -3.38 5.91
N PRO A 14 6.28 -2.26 6.65
CA PRO A 14 6.51 -0.92 6.11
C PRO A 14 7.95 -0.66 5.65
N ASN A 15 8.95 -1.32 6.24
CA ASN A 15 10.34 -1.18 5.83
C ASN A 15 10.59 -1.80 4.46
N LYS A 16 10.08 -3.02 4.23
CA LYS A 16 10.25 -3.72 2.96
C LYS A 16 9.53 -2.99 1.82
N VAL A 17 8.31 -2.51 2.09
CA VAL A 17 7.56 -1.67 1.15
C VAL A 17 8.28 -0.35 0.85
N ALA A 18 8.92 0.26 1.86
CA ALA A 18 9.69 1.48 1.68
C ALA A 18 10.90 1.27 0.75
N GLU A 19 11.61 0.15 0.93
CA GLU A 19 12.72 -0.25 0.07
C GLU A 19 12.25 -0.51 -1.37
N ILE A 20 11.17 -1.26 -1.56
CA ILE A 20 10.61 -1.58 -2.89
C ILE A 20 10.13 -0.31 -3.60
N ALA A 21 9.40 0.56 -2.89
CA ALA A 21 8.82 1.76 -3.46
C ALA A 21 9.84 2.92 -3.61
N GLY A 22 11.05 2.77 -3.07
CA GLY A 22 12.09 3.80 -3.09
C GLY A 22 11.71 5.06 -2.30
N VAL A 23 10.99 4.89 -1.18
CA VAL A 23 10.52 6.00 -0.34
C VAL A 23 10.92 5.79 1.11
N HIS A 24 10.92 6.86 1.91
CA HIS A 24 11.18 6.74 3.33
C HIS A 24 10.04 5.98 4.06
N ARG A 25 10.37 5.14 5.06
CA ARG A 25 9.40 4.34 5.84
C ARG A 25 8.24 5.16 6.42
N THR A 26 8.49 6.39 6.84
CA THR A 26 7.46 7.30 7.36
C THR A 26 6.39 7.59 6.32
N ARG A 27 6.77 7.67 5.04
CA ARG A 27 5.83 7.91 3.93
C ARG A 27 4.90 6.71 3.75
N VAL A 28 5.43 5.50 3.90
CA VAL A 28 4.65 4.25 3.87
C VAL A 28 3.69 4.20 5.07
N SER A 29 4.16 4.53 6.28
CA SER A 29 3.29 4.64 7.46
C SER A 29 2.18 5.69 7.28
N ASN A 30 2.47 6.80 6.59
CA ASN A 30 1.48 7.84 6.29
C ASN A 30 0.44 7.38 5.26
N TRP A 31 0.72 6.38 4.42
CA TRP A 31 -0.30 5.85 3.49
C TRP A 31 -1.46 5.21 4.24
N ALA A 32 -1.19 4.61 5.39
CA ALA A 32 -2.21 4.03 6.26
C ALA A 32 -2.95 5.06 7.14
N ARG A 33 -2.56 6.35 7.10
CA ARG A 33 -3.23 7.44 7.86
C ARG A 33 -4.38 8.06 7.06
N ASN A 34 -5.31 8.70 7.78
CA ASN A 34 -6.40 9.49 7.22
C ASN A 34 -5.84 10.67 6.38
N LYS A 35 -6.65 11.19 5.44
CA LYS A 35 -6.25 12.37 4.67
C LYS A 35 -6.15 13.62 5.54
N GLU A 36 -7.00 13.72 6.55
CA GLU A 36 -7.10 14.87 7.45
C GLU A 36 -5.86 15.07 8.33
N SER A 37 -5.16 13.99 8.69
CA SER A 37 -3.87 14.07 9.40
C SER A 37 -2.66 13.93 8.47
N GLY A 38 -2.82 14.29 7.18
CA GLY A 38 -1.73 14.33 6.21
C GLY A 38 -1.34 13.00 5.57
N GLY A 39 -2.19 11.97 5.69
CA GLY A 39 -2.04 10.69 5.00
C GLY A 39 -2.70 10.68 3.62
N THR A 40 -2.68 9.52 2.95
CA THR A 40 -3.32 9.35 1.64
C THR A 40 -4.74 8.82 1.71
N GLY A 41 -5.24 8.56 2.92
CA GLY A 41 -6.57 8.02 3.10
C GLY A 41 -6.62 6.51 2.97
N GLY A 42 -5.54 5.79 3.28
CA GLY A 42 -5.49 4.33 3.10
C GLY A 42 -5.16 3.90 1.67
N VAL A 43 -4.80 4.83 0.77
CA VAL A 43 -4.52 4.52 -0.65
C VAL A 43 -3.04 4.65 -0.93
N ILE A 44 -2.43 3.62 -1.52
CA ILE A 44 -1.03 3.70 -1.95
C ILE A 44 -0.98 4.46 -3.29
N PRO A 45 -0.07 5.45 -3.45
CA PRO A 45 0.04 6.17 -4.72
C PRO A 45 0.35 5.24 -5.90
N PHE A 46 -0.42 5.36 -6.99
CA PHE A 46 -0.32 4.50 -8.18
C PHE A 46 1.08 4.40 -8.78
N LYS A 47 1.92 5.42 -8.64
CA LYS A 47 3.31 5.41 -9.11
C LYS A 47 4.17 4.30 -8.48
N HIS A 48 3.80 3.80 -7.30
CA HIS A 48 4.52 2.73 -6.60
C HIS A 48 3.91 1.35 -6.83
N VAL A 49 2.68 1.28 -7.34
CA VAL A 49 1.94 0.02 -7.53
C VAL A 49 2.71 -0.97 -8.43
N PRO A 50 3.28 -0.57 -9.58
CA PRO A 50 4.03 -1.51 -10.44
C PRO A 50 5.23 -2.13 -9.73
N ALA A 51 5.98 -1.34 -8.96
CA ALA A 51 7.14 -1.82 -8.21
C ALA A 51 6.73 -2.81 -7.12
N LEU A 52 5.63 -2.52 -6.41
CA LEU A 52 5.09 -3.39 -5.35
C LEU A 52 4.53 -4.70 -5.92
N LEU A 53 3.86 -4.67 -7.06
CA LEU A 53 3.38 -5.87 -7.76
C LEU A 53 4.54 -6.73 -8.25
N ALA A 54 5.57 -6.13 -8.83
CA ALA A 54 6.78 -6.84 -9.26
C ALA A 54 7.48 -7.52 -8.08
N ALA A 55 7.60 -6.82 -6.95
CA ALA A 55 8.16 -7.38 -5.73
C ALA A 55 7.29 -8.50 -5.15
N ALA A 56 5.96 -8.31 -5.08
CA ALA A 56 5.01 -9.32 -4.63
C ALA A 56 5.15 -10.62 -5.41
N LYS A 57 5.21 -10.53 -6.74
CA LYS A 57 5.45 -11.67 -7.62
C LYS A 57 6.78 -12.36 -7.34
N GLY A 58 7.84 -11.59 -7.06
CA GLY A 58 9.16 -12.11 -6.72
C GLY A 58 9.23 -12.85 -5.38
N ILE A 59 8.37 -12.51 -4.42
CA ILE A 59 8.27 -13.17 -3.12
C ILE A 59 7.13 -14.21 -3.03
N GLY A 60 6.44 -14.48 -4.13
CA GLY A 60 5.35 -15.47 -4.20
C GLY A 60 4.04 -15.02 -3.54
N ILE A 61 3.81 -13.71 -3.42
CA ILE A 61 2.56 -13.16 -2.90
C ILE A 61 1.62 -12.85 -4.05
N ASP A 62 0.44 -13.45 -4.00
CA ASP A 62 -0.66 -13.15 -4.91
C ASP A 62 -1.27 -11.78 -4.57
N LEU A 63 -0.73 -10.73 -5.17
CA LEU A 63 -1.20 -9.37 -5.03
C LEU A 63 -1.56 -8.83 -6.41
N SER A 64 -2.80 -8.36 -6.55
CA SER A 64 -3.31 -7.76 -7.79
C SER A 64 -3.48 -6.26 -7.66
N ALA A 65 -3.53 -5.56 -8.81
CA ALA A 65 -3.77 -4.12 -8.84
C ALA A 65 -5.10 -3.71 -8.19
N ASP A 66 -6.10 -4.60 -8.21
CA ASP A 66 -7.40 -4.41 -7.57
C ASP A 66 -7.29 -4.22 -6.05
N ASP A 67 -6.32 -4.90 -5.40
CA ASP A 67 -6.08 -4.79 -3.96
C ASP A 67 -5.68 -3.37 -3.56
N PHE A 68 -5.05 -2.63 -4.46
CA PHE A 68 -4.63 -1.23 -4.28
C PHE A 68 -5.76 -0.22 -4.51
N LEU A 69 -6.88 -0.64 -5.10
CA LEU A 69 -8.03 0.23 -5.27
C LEU A 69 -8.67 0.48 -3.90
N PRO A 70 -9.07 1.73 -3.61
CA PRO A 70 -9.84 1.98 -2.41
C PRO A 70 -11.08 1.09 -2.48
N ARG A 71 -11.22 0.16 -1.53
CA ARG A 71 -12.47 -0.59 -1.37
C ARG A 71 -13.53 0.47 -1.11
N ARG A 72 -14.29 0.80 -2.15
CA ARG A 72 -15.51 1.59 -2.00
C ARG A 72 -16.35 0.74 -1.07
N GLU A 73 -16.47 1.15 0.18
CA GLU A 73 -17.53 0.64 1.03
C GLU A 73 -18.80 0.90 0.21
N THR A 74 -19.35 -0.18 -0.36
CA THR A 74 -20.69 -0.13 -0.92
C THR A 74 -21.54 0.28 0.27
N ALA A 75 -21.93 1.55 0.29
CA ALA A 75 -23.04 2.01 1.09
C ALA A 75 -24.23 1.12 0.68
N ALA A 76 -24.54 0.16 1.54
CA ALA A 76 -25.75 -0.62 1.51
C ALA A 76 -26.75 0.03 2.47
#